data_AF-A0A511V4S0-F1
#
_entry.id   AF-A0A511V4S0-F1
#
_cell.length_a   1.000
_cell.length_b   1.000
_cell.length_c   1.000
_cell.angle_alpha   90.00
_cell.angle_beta   90.00
_cell.angle_gamma   90.00
#
_symmetry.space_group_name_H-M   'P 1'
#
loop_
_entity.id
_entity.type
_entity.pdbx_description
1 polymer ?
#
loop_
_entity_poly.entity_id
_entity_poly.type
_entity_poly.pdbx_seq_one_letter_code
_entity_poly.pdbx_strand_id
1 'polypeptide(L)' 'MGASLGISALSALISMYIGFQLLGVLGMILGPALIIIFEALRKAGFLKLKIDF' A
#
# COMPACT_ATOMS: atom_id res chain seq x y z
N MET A 1 -11.69 6.58 -15.81
CA MET A 1 -10.23 6.50 -16.03
C MET A 1 -9.51 6.84 -14.73
N GLY A 2 -9.59 5.98 -13.71
CA GLY A 2 -9.06 6.30 -12.37
C GLY A 2 -8.94 5.08 -11.44
N ALA A 3 -8.95 3.87 -12.00
CA ALA A 3 -8.97 2.61 -11.25
C ALA A 3 -7.69 1.79 -11.46
N SER A 4 -6.54 2.44 -11.67
CA SER A 4 -5.38 1.78 -12.31
C SER A 4 -4.15 1.59 -11.41
N LEU A 5 -4.26 1.76 -10.09
CA LEU A 5 -3.20 1.30 -9.16
C LEU A 5 -3.54 -0.06 -8.54
N GLY A 6 -4.79 -0.53 -8.67
CA GLY A 6 -5.23 -1.79 -8.09
C GLY A 6 -5.29 -1.80 -6.56
N ILE A 7 -5.15 -0.62 -5.93
CA ILE A 7 -5.23 -0.35 -4.49
C ILE A 7 -6.46 0.54 -4.26
N SER A 8 -7.29 0.23 -3.26
CA SER A 8 -8.44 1.10 -2.94
C SER A 8 -7.98 2.50 -2.52
N ALA A 9 -8.77 3.53 -2.82
CA ALA A 9 -8.48 4.90 -2.38
C ALA A 9 -8.33 4.99 -0.85
N LEU A 10 -9.12 4.21 -0.11
CA LEU A 10 -9.06 4.14 1.35
C LEU A 10 -7.73 3.60 1.86
N SER A 11 -7.23 2.50 1.27
CA SER A 11 -5.94 1.90 1.66
C SER A 11 -4.75 2.81 1.33
N ALA A 12 -4.81 3.57 0.22
CA ALA A 12 -3.82 4.59 -0.07
C ALA A 12 -3.83 5.71 0.99
N LEU A 13 -5.02 6.16 1.40
CA LEU A 13 -5.17 7.21 2.42
C LEU A 13 -4.63 6.77 3.79
N ILE A 14 -4.98 5.55 4.21
CA ILE A 14 -4.48 4.94 5.46
C ILE A 14 -2.96 4.84 5.43
N SER A 15 -2.40 4.40 4.31
CA SER A 15 -0.95 4.29 4.16
C SER A 15 -0.23 5.63 4.28
N MET A 16 -0.78 6.67 3.64
CA MET A 16 -0.23 8.02 3.70
C MET A 16 -0.29 8.56 5.13
N TYR A 17 -1.40 8.33 5.84
CA TYR A 17 -1.58 8.77 7.22
C TYR A 17 -0.61 8.08 8.19
N ILE A 18 -0.48 6.75 8.09
CA ILE A 18 0.45 5.97 8.93
C ILE A 18 1.90 6.35 8.61
N GLY A 19 2.25 6.46 7.32
CA GLY A 19 3.56 6.93 6.91
C GLY A 19 3.87 8.30 7.48
N PHE A 20 2.93 9.25 7.37
CA PHE A 20 3.06 10.58 7.92
C PHE A 20 3.21 10.61 9.45
N GLN A 21 2.46 9.79 10.18
CA GLN A 21 2.58 9.66 11.63
C GLN A 21 3.95 9.15 12.08
N LEU A 22 4.58 8.24 11.31
CA LEU A 22 5.85 7.61 11.69
C LEU A 22 7.09 8.41 11.25
N LEU A 23 7.05 9.02 10.06
CA LEU A 23 8.21 9.61 9.40
C LEU A 23 7.99 11.09 9.00
N GLY A 24 6.86 11.69 9.37
CA GLY A 24 6.49 13.05 8.98
C GLY A 24 6.30 13.18 7.47
N VAL A 25 6.74 14.30 6.90
CA VAL A 25 6.58 14.60 5.46
C VAL A 25 7.19 13.52 4.55
N LEU A 26 8.31 12.91 4.96
CA LEU A 26 8.94 11.80 4.22
C LEU A 26 8.04 10.57 4.13
N GLY A 27 7.21 10.38 5.15
CA GLY A 27 6.23 9.31 5.23
C GLY A 27 5.06 9.42 4.25
N MET A 28 4.76 10.62 3.74
CA MET A 28 3.70 10.78 2.71
C MET A 28 4.08 10.16 1.37
N ILE A 29 5.39 10.08 1.05
CA ILE A 29 5.90 9.40 -0.15
C ILE A 29 6.17 7.93 0.17
N LEU A 30 6.87 7.66 1.28
CA LEU A 30 7.29 6.30 1.64
C LEU A 30 6.12 5.38 2.02
N GLY A 31 5.07 5.89 2.68
CA GLY A 31 3.88 5.13 3.03
C GLY A 31 3.23 4.47 1.82
N PRO A 32 2.70 5.23 0.85
CA PRO A 32 2.09 4.65 -0.34
C PRO A 32 3.08 3.81 -1.16
N ALA A 33 4.36 4.18 -1.23
CA ALA A 33 5.38 3.38 -1.90
C ALA A 33 5.53 1.97 -1.29
N LEU A 34 5.56 1.86 0.04
CA LEU A 34 5.63 0.57 0.74
C LEU A 34 4.41 -0.31 0.48
N ILE A 35 3.21 0.29 0.48
CA ILE A 35 1.97 -0.43 0.18
C ILE A 35 1.94 -0.91 -1.27
N ILE A 36 2.40 -0.10 -2.22
CA ILE A 36 2.50 -0.50 -3.63
C ILE A 36 3.46 -1.68 -3.79
N ILE A 37 4.64 -1.63 -3.15
CA ILE A 37 5.61 -2.73 -3.19
C ILE A 37 5.02 -4.00 -2.57
N PHE A 38 4.37 -3.87 -1.41
CA PHE A 38 3.73 -4.99 -0.73
C PHE A 38 2.62 -5.63 -1.60
N GLU A 39 1.79 -4.82 -2.23
CA GLU A 39 0.77 -5.31 -3.17
C GLU A 39 1.36 -5.93 -4.41
N ALA A 40 2.42 -5.34 -4.98
CA ALA A 40 3.13 -5.89 -6.14
C ALA A 40 3.73 -7.26 -5.82
N LEU A 41 4.35 -7.43 -4.64
CA LEU A 41 4.88 -8.70 -4.16
C LEU A 41 3.78 -9.73 -3.90
N ARG A 42 2.63 -9.32 -3.34
CA ARG A 42 1.45 -10.20 -3.20
C ARG A 42 0.92 -10.65 -4.57
N LYS A 43 0.75 -9.73 -5.51
CA LYS A 43 0.23 -10.01 -6.87
C LYS A 43 1.19 -10.87 -7.68
N ALA A 44 2.49 -10.65 -7.53
CA ALA A 44 3.54 -11.48 -8.14
C ALA A 44 3.65 -12.87 -7.49
N GLY A 45 2.88 -13.17 -6.44
CA GLY A 45 2.84 -14.49 -5.80
C GLY A 45 4.01 -14.78 -4.86
N PHE A 46 4.92 -13.81 -4.64
CA PHE A 46 6.00 -13.93 -3.64
C PHE A 46 5.45 -13.99 -2.22
N LEU A 47 4.35 -13.29 -1.93
CA LEU A 47 3.59 -13.42 -0.69
C LEU A 47 2.25 -14.14 -0.96
N LYS A 48 2.24 -15.47 -0.91
CA LYS A 48 0.99 -16.25 -0.80
C LYS A 48 0.46 -16.19 0.64
N LEU A 49 -0.18 -15.08 1.01
CA LEU A 49 -1.09 -15.06 2.16
C LEU A 49 -2.37 -15.78 1.74
N LYS A 50 -2.39 -17.11 1.92
CA LYS A 50 -3.57 -17.95 1.77
C LYS A 50 -4.43 -17.77 3.02
N ILE A 51 -5.23 -16.71 3.06
CA ILE A 51 -6.31 -16.58 4.05
C ILE A 51 -7.51 -17.28 3.41
N ASP A 52 -7.56 -18.60 3.57
CA ASP A 52 -8.80 -19.35 3.42
C ASP A 52 -9.62 -19.07 4.68
N PHE A 53 -10.76 -18.39 4.54
CA PHE A 53 -11.79 -18.29 5.57
C PHE A 53 -12.89 -19.31 5.26
#